data_AF-A0A3M1BNP4-F1
#
_entry.id   AF-A0A3M1BNP4-F1
#
_cell.length_a   1.000
_cell.length_b   1.000
_cell.length_c   1.000
_cell.angle_alpha   90.00
_cell.angle_beta   90.00
_cell.angle_gamma   90.00
#
_symmetry.space_group_name_H-M   'P 1'
#
loop_
_entity.id
_entity.type
_entity.pdbx_description
1 polymer ?
#
loop_
_entity_poly.entity_id
_entity_poly.type
_entity_poly.pdbx_seq_one_letter_code
_entity_poly.pdbx_strand_id
1 'polypeptide(L)'
;MSIPRNQDPHEVTLEDAIVLIKEKEAADAPIGTYKGLPITKGKGRFGPFLKWNDMYVNIPKKYDPANLSLDDAYALIEAKIKKEANRYIHKWDEENIAVENGRWGPFIRYKKKSIAIPKIDGKRITQEQAEAMTLEEVKEIIENAMPGTFKPKKKA
;
A
#
# COMPACT_ATOMS: atom_id res chain seq x y z
N MET A 1 23.11 1.12 -11.97
CA MET A 1 23.09 1.91 -13.23
C MET A 1 22.96 0.90 -14.34
N SER A 2 22.11 1.10 -15.35
CA SER A 2 22.14 0.24 -16.53
C SER A 2 22.68 1.03 -17.69
N ILE A 3 23.66 0.48 -18.39
CA ILE A 3 24.08 0.97 -19.70
C ILE A 3 22.90 0.73 -20.66
N PRO A 4 22.58 1.66 -21.57
CA PRO A 4 21.57 1.46 -22.60
C PRO A 4 21.87 0.20 -23.42
N ARG A 5 20.83 -0.55 -23.81
CA ARG A 5 21.00 -1.82 -24.54
C ARG A 5 21.68 -1.70 -25.91
N ASN A 6 21.83 -0.48 -26.43
CA ASN A 6 22.41 -0.19 -27.75
C ASN A 6 23.87 0.30 -27.66
N GLN A 7 24.48 0.26 -26.47
CA GLN A 7 25.83 0.77 -26.25
C GLN A 7 26.72 -0.37 -25.75
N ASP A 8 27.89 -0.52 -26.37
CA ASP A 8 28.85 -1.57 -25.99
C ASP A 8 29.48 -1.21 -24.63
N PRO A 9 29.42 -2.09 -23.61
CA PRO A 9 30.00 -1.82 -22.29
C PRO A 9 31.50 -1.54 -22.31
N HIS A 10 32.23 -1.99 -23.33
CA HIS A 10 33.67 -1.78 -23.49
C HIS A 10 34.01 -0.46 -24.17
N GLU A 11 33.06 0.20 -24.82
CA GLU A 11 33.24 1.50 -25.49
C GLU A 11 32.76 2.69 -24.66
N VAL A 12 32.14 2.45 -23.49
CA VAL A 12 31.66 3.53 -22.61
C VAL A 12 32.84 4.32 -22.05
N THR A 13 32.93 5.59 -22.42
CA THR A 13 33.97 6.49 -21.90
C THR A 13 33.62 7.00 -20.50
N LEU A 14 34.60 7.57 -19.80
CA LEU A 14 34.36 8.23 -18.50
C LEU A 14 33.34 9.38 -18.64
N GLU A 15 33.38 10.12 -19.75
CA GLU A 15 32.45 11.21 -20.02
C GLU A 15 31.01 10.70 -20.19
N ASP A 16 30.83 9.61 -20.95
CA ASP A 16 29.53 8.95 -21.10
C ASP A 16 29.00 8.42 -19.76
N ALA A 17 29.87 7.83 -18.94
CA ALA A 17 29.50 7.35 -17.62
C ALA A 17 29.02 8.49 -16.71
N ILE A 18 29.68 9.65 -16.75
CA ILE A 18 29.28 10.85 -15.98
C ILE A 18 27.91 11.36 -16.44
N VAL A 19 27.64 11.39 -17.75
CA VAL A 19 26.35 11.81 -18.29
C VAL A 19 25.23 10.88 -17.81
N LEU A 20 25.43 9.55 -17.93
CA LEU A 20 24.47 8.56 -17.48
C LEU A 20 24.21 8.65 -15.97
N ILE A 21 25.23 8.99 -15.18
CA ILE A 21 25.08 9.26 -13.73
C ILE A 21 24.17 10.45 -13.50
N LYS A 22 24.46 11.59 -14.13
CA LYS A 22 23.68 12.82 -13.95
C LYS A 22 22.24 12.66 -14.41
N GLU A 23 21.99 11.97 -15.53
CA GLU A 23 20.64 11.69 -16.01
C GLU A 23 19.86 10.85 -14.99
N LYS A 24 20.50 9.84 -14.39
CA LYS A 24 19.87 9.03 -13.37
C LYS A 24 19.62 9.83 -12.09
N GLU A 25 20.58 10.62 -11.64
CA GLU A 25 20.40 11.50 -10.48
C GLU A 25 19.28 12.51 -10.69
N ALA A 26 19.14 13.07 -11.90
CA ALA A 26 18.04 13.96 -12.25
C ALA A 26 16.69 13.22 -12.30
N ALA A 27 16.67 11.96 -12.73
CA ALA A 27 15.45 11.14 -12.73
C ALA A 27 15.02 10.72 -11.31
N ASP A 28 15.98 10.41 -10.44
CA ASP A 28 15.76 10.05 -9.03
C ASP A 28 15.61 11.29 -8.11
N ALA A 29 15.84 12.49 -8.64
CA ALA A 29 15.73 13.73 -7.88
C ALA A 29 14.31 13.90 -7.30
N PRO A 30 14.19 14.30 -6.03
CA PRO A 30 12.89 14.56 -5.45
C PRO A 30 12.25 15.75 -6.16
N ILE A 31 11.01 15.55 -6.63
CA ILE A 31 10.22 16.64 -7.24
C ILE A 31 9.77 17.65 -6.18
N GLY A 32 9.74 17.24 -4.91
CA GLY A 32 9.49 18.09 -3.75
C GLY A 32 9.39 17.28 -2.47
N THR A 33 8.85 17.89 -1.42
CA THR A 33 8.63 17.25 -0.12
C THR A 33 7.16 17.33 0.27
N TYR A 34 6.66 16.29 0.93
CA TYR A 34 5.31 16.26 1.52
C TYR A 34 5.41 15.69 2.93
N LYS A 35 4.87 16.44 3.91
CA LYS A 35 4.97 16.12 5.35
C LYS A 35 6.40 15.81 5.82
N GLY A 36 7.38 16.56 5.31
CA GLY A 36 8.79 16.40 5.66
C GLY A 36 9.51 15.23 4.98
N LEU A 37 8.83 14.46 4.12
CA LEU A 37 9.41 13.33 3.39
C LEU A 37 9.54 13.64 1.89
N PRO A 38 10.63 13.21 1.22
CA PRO A 38 10.84 13.47 -0.20
C PRO A 38 9.85 12.68 -1.06
N ILE A 39 9.43 13.29 -2.18
CA ILE A 39 8.64 12.67 -3.23
C ILE A 39 9.52 12.47 -4.44
N THR A 40 9.67 11.24 -4.89
CA THR A 40 10.43 10.91 -6.11
C THR A 40 9.49 10.39 -7.17
N LYS A 41 9.68 10.77 -8.43
CA LYS A 41 8.94 10.19 -9.57
C LYS A 41 9.75 9.04 -10.18
N GLY A 42 9.08 8.04 -10.71
CA GLY A 42 9.72 6.91 -11.35
C GLY A 42 8.84 6.20 -12.36
N LYS A 43 9.44 5.32 -13.17
CA LYS A 43 8.73 4.48 -14.14
C LYS A 43 8.99 3.02 -13.83
N GLY A 44 7.94 2.29 -13.44
CA GLY A 44 8.01 0.88 -13.08
C GLY A 44 7.32 -0.03 -14.08
N ARG A 45 7.31 -1.34 -13.81
CA ARG A 45 6.64 -2.36 -14.63
C ARG A 45 5.13 -2.11 -14.83
N PHE A 46 4.50 -1.38 -13.91
CA PHE A 46 3.07 -1.08 -13.92
C PHE A 46 2.74 0.33 -14.42
N GLY A 47 3.74 1.06 -14.92
CA GLY A 47 3.60 2.44 -15.36
C GLY A 47 4.31 3.45 -14.45
N PRO A 48 4.08 4.75 -14.71
CA PRO A 48 4.65 5.85 -13.93
C PRO A 48 4.09 5.88 -12.51
N PHE A 49 4.93 6.18 -11.52
CA PHE A 49 4.56 6.22 -10.12
C PHE A 49 5.30 7.34 -9.37
N LEU A 50 4.75 7.72 -8.22
CA LEU A 50 5.43 8.51 -7.20
C LEU A 50 5.83 7.60 -6.04
N LYS A 51 7.04 7.78 -5.52
CA LYS A 51 7.50 7.16 -4.28
C LYS A 51 7.47 8.21 -3.18
N TRP A 52 6.79 7.90 -2.09
CA TRP A 52 6.75 8.73 -0.88
C TRP A 52 6.57 7.83 0.34
N ASN A 53 7.42 7.98 1.37
CA ASN A 53 7.37 7.16 2.60
C ASN A 53 7.28 5.64 2.35
N ASP A 54 8.10 5.09 1.44
CA ASP A 54 8.05 3.70 0.96
C ASP A 54 6.72 3.25 0.30
N MET A 55 5.78 4.18 0.11
CA MET A 55 4.54 3.96 -0.63
C MET A 55 4.74 4.30 -2.11
N TYR A 56 4.20 3.45 -2.97
CA TYR A 56 4.20 3.63 -4.43
C TYR A 56 2.84 4.13 -4.91
N VAL A 57 2.68 5.42 -5.18
CA VAL A 57 1.44 6.01 -5.70
C VAL A 57 1.43 5.93 -7.22
N ASN A 58 0.47 5.22 -7.81
CA ASN A 58 0.38 5.12 -9.26
C ASN A 58 -0.13 6.44 -9.85
N ILE A 59 0.49 6.94 -10.92
CA ILE A 59 0.07 8.16 -11.60
C ILE A 59 -0.97 7.78 -12.67
N PRO A 60 -2.24 8.22 -12.54
CA PRO A 60 -3.27 7.94 -13.54
C PRO A 60 -2.90 8.46 -14.93
N LYS A 61 -3.33 7.77 -16.00
CA LYS A 61 -3.07 8.17 -17.40
C LYS A 61 -3.55 9.58 -17.79
N LYS A 62 -4.45 10.18 -17.00
CA LYS A 62 -4.93 11.55 -17.22
C LYS A 62 -3.87 12.62 -16.89
N TYR A 63 -2.83 12.26 -16.14
CA TYR A 63 -1.73 13.14 -15.79
C TYR A 63 -0.51 12.81 -16.64
N ASP A 64 0.26 13.85 -16.97
CA ASP A 64 1.58 13.69 -17.58
C ASP A 64 2.63 13.45 -16.46
N PRO A 65 3.28 12.27 -16.42
CA PRO A 65 4.31 11.98 -15.42
C PRO A 65 5.54 12.89 -15.52
N ALA A 66 5.82 13.45 -16.70
CA ALA A 66 6.95 14.35 -16.91
C ALA A 66 6.68 15.73 -16.29
N ASN A 67 5.44 16.22 -16.46
CA ASN A 67 4.99 17.56 -16.08
C ASN A 67 4.03 17.56 -14.87
N LEU A 68 4.05 16.52 -14.04
CA LEU A 68 3.18 16.43 -12.87
C LEU A 68 3.50 17.57 -11.89
N SER A 69 2.49 18.37 -11.56
CA SER A 69 2.63 19.44 -10.57
C SER A 69 2.81 18.87 -9.16
N LEU A 70 3.42 19.66 -8.27
CA LEU A 70 3.54 19.28 -6.86
C LEU A 70 2.18 19.12 -6.17
N ASP A 71 1.22 19.97 -6.54
CA ASP A 71 -0.14 19.92 -5.99
C ASP A 71 -0.85 18.62 -6.38
N ASP A 72 -0.74 18.21 -7.65
CA ASP A 72 -1.27 16.91 -8.11
C ASP A 72 -0.58 15.75 -7.38
N ALA A 73 0.74 15.84 -7.18
CA ALA A 73 1.48 14.83 -6.42
C ALA A 73 0.96 14.71 -4.99
N TYR A 74 0.71 15.83 -4.31
CA TYR A 74 0.13 15.86 -2.97
C TYR A 74 -1.27 15.27 -2.95
N ALA A 75 -2.13 15.62 -3.91
CA ALA A 75 -3.47 15.08 -4.02
C ALA A 75 -3.46 13.55 -4.23
N LEU A 76 -2.56 13.05 -5.09
CA LEU A 76 -2.40 11.60 -5.33
C LEU A 76 -1.90 10.86 -4.09
N ILE A 77 -0.93 11.43 -3.38
CA ILE A 77 -0.40 10.87 -2.12
C ILE A 77 -1.51 10.84 -1.08
N GLU A 78 -2.23 11.95 -0.88
CA GLU A 78 -3.32 12.02 0.10
C GLU A 78 -4.44 11.03 -0.22
N ALA A 79 -4.84 10.92 -1.49
CA ALA A 79 -5.83 9.93 -1.92
C ALA A 79 -5.37 8.50 -1.59
N LYS A 80 -4.07 8.22 -1.75
CA LYS A 80 -3.51 6.91 -1.38
C LYS A 80 -3.44 6.70 0.13
N ILE A 81 -3.08 7.71 0.92
CA ILE A 81 -3.13 7.67 2.38
C ILE A 81 -4.56 7.39 2.86
N LYS A 82 -5.56 8.10 2.33
CA LYS A 82 -6.98 7.85 2.64
C LYS A 82 -7.39 6.43 2.28
N LYS A 83 -6.95 5.93 1.13
CA LYS A 83 -7.23 4.55 0.71
C LYS A 83 -6.57 3.52 1.62
N GLU A 84 -5.36 3.79 2.09
CA GLU A 84 -4.64 2.91 3.02
C GLU A 84 -5.22 2.98 4.45
N ALA A 85 -5.68 4.16 4.87
CA ALA A 85 -6.46 4.33 6.10
C ALA A 85 -7.77 3.54 6.01
N ASN A 86 -8.51 3.67 4.90
CA ASN A 86 -9.73 2.89 4.64
C ASN A 86 -9.47 1.38 4.52
N ARG A 87 -8.22 0.94 4.36
CA ARG A 87 -7.88 -0.48 4.31
C ARG A 87 -7.96 -1.12 5.70
N TYR A 88 -7.68 -0.38 6.77
CA TYR A 88 -7.71 -0.91 8.14
C TYR A 88 -8.84 -0.22 8.90
N ILE A 89 -9.90 -0.98 9.18
CA ILE A 89 -11.05 -0.50 9.94
C ILE A 89 -10.72 -0.51 11.43
N HIS A 90 -10.21 -1.64 11.92
CA HIS A 90 -9.75 -1.80 13.29
C HIS A 90 -8.43 -2.57 13.30
N LYS A 91 -7.51 -2.18 14.20
CA LYS A 91 -6.24 -2.87 14.38
C LYS A 91 -5.98 -3.08 15.86
N TRP A 92 -6.02 -4.34 16.30
CA TRP A 92 -5.69 -4.76 17.65
C TRP A 92 -4.40 -5.57 17.61
N ASP A 93 -3.27 -4.87 17.76
CA ASP A 93 -1.93 -5.48 17.74
C ASP A 93 -1.76 -6.51 18.86
N GLU A 94 -2.32 -6.25 20.04
CA GLU A 94 -2.22 -7.14 21.21
C GLU A 94 -2.73 -8.56 20.93
N GLU A 95 -3.80 -8.67 20.14
CA GLU A 95 -4.41 -9.97 19.83
C GLU A 95 -4.11 -10.47 18.41
N ASN A 96 -3.27 -9.74 17.66
CA ASN A 96 -2.96 -10.02 16.26
C ASN A 96 -4.24 -10.12 15.40
N ILE A 97 -5.23 -9.27 15.71
CA ILE A 97 -6.50 -9.16 15.00
C ILE A 97 -6.51 -7.81 14.27
N ALA A 98 -6.81 -7.83 12.98
CA ALA A 98 -7.06 -6.62 12.21
C ALA A 98 -8.32 -6.80 11.36
N VAL A 99 -9.23 -5.83 11.38
CA VAL A 99 -10.34 -5.76 10.43
C VAL A 99 -9.86 -4.98 9.22
N GLU A 100 -9.73 -5.66 8.09
CA GLU A 100 -9.31 -5.05 6.82
C GLU A 100 -10.51 -4.89 5.89
N ASN A 101 -10.58 -3.76 5.19
CA ASN A 101 -11.56 -3.54 4.12
C ASN A 101 -11.03 -4.09 2.78
N GLY A 102 -11.62 -5.18 2.30
CA GLY A 102 -11.22 -5.84 1.07
C GLY A 102 -12.05 -5.44 -0.15
N ARG A 103 -11.61 -5.86 -1.34
CA ARG A 103 -12.36 -5.70 -2.62
C ARG A 103 -13.77 -6.31 -2.57
N TRP A 104 -13.94 -7.32 -1.70
CA TRP A 104 -15.18 -8.08 -1.56
C TRP A 104 -15.99 -7.69 -0.33
N GLY A 105 -15.54 -6.68 0.44
CA GLY A 105 -16.10 -6.28 1.73
C GLY A 105 -15.10 -6.45 2.88
N PRO A 106 -15.45 -5.96 4.08
CA PRO A 106 -14.63 -6.12 5.29
C PRO A 106 -14.41 -7.58 5.67
N PHE A 107 -13.20 -7.90 6.10
CA PHE A 107 -12.82 -9.22 6.58
C PHE A 107 -11.89 -9.10 7.79
N ILE A 108 -11.89 -10.11 8.63
CA ILE A 108 -11.07 -10.17 9.82
C ILE A 108 -9.79 -10.93 9.49
N ARG A 109 -8.64 -10.34 9.77
CA ARG A 109 -7.34 -11.00 9.68
C ARG A 109 -6.86 -11.34 11.07
N TYR A 110 -6.77 -12.64 11.35
CA TYR A 110 -6.20 -13.19 12.57
C TYR A 110 -4.88 -13.89 12.28
N LYS A 111 -3.77 -13.32 12.74
CA LYS A 111 -2.39 -13.81 12.45
C LYS A 111 -2.16 -13.95 10.93
N LYS A 112 -2.12 -15.19 10.44
CA LYS A 112 -1.92 -15.53 9.01
C LYS A 112 -3.22 -15.88 8.27
N LYS A 113 -4.36 -15.94 8.97
CA LYS A 113 -5.64 -16.37 8.41
C LYS A 113 -6.56 -15.19 8.19
N SER A 114 -7.23 -15.17 7.06
CA SER A 114 -8.28 -14.22 6.71
C SER A 114 -9.63 -14.91 6.84
N ILE A 115 -10.52 -14.31 7.62
CA ILE A 115 -11.84 -14.80 7.99
C ILE A 115 -12.85 -13.81 7.44
N ALA A 116 -13.75 -14.27 6.57
CA ALA A 116 -14.82 -13.44 6.06
C ALA A 116 -15.85 -13.21 7.17
N ILE A 117 -16.32 -11.97 7.31
CA ILE A 117 -17.43 -11.65 8.22
C ILE A 117 -18.73 -12.23 7.63
N PRO A 118 -19.58 -12.89 8.43
CA PRO A 118 -20.86 -13.41 7.97
C PRO A 118 -21.74 -12.29 7.40
N LYS A 119 -22.52 -12.62 6.37
CA LYS A 119 -23.45 -11.68 5.73
C LYS A 119 -24.62 -11.42 6.69
N ILE A 120 -24.97 -10.16 6.88
CA ILE A 120 -26.16 -9.74 7.62
C ILE A 120 -27.25 -9.47 6.58
N ASP A 121 -28.40 -10.14 6.70
CA ASP A 121 -29.55 -9.95 5.80
C ASP A 121 -29.25 -10.22 4.30
N GLY A 122 -28.41 -11.22 4.01
CA GLY A 122 -28.00 -11.56 2.65
C GLY A 122 -27.06 -10.54 1.98
N LYS A 123 -26.83 -9.38 2.61
CA LYS A 123 -25.90 -8.34 2.19
C LYS A 123 -24.57 -8.48 2.94
N ARG A 124 -23.48 -8.08 2.28
CA ARG A 124 -22.17 -8.04 2.93
C ARG A 124 -22.11 -6.81 3.82
N ILE A 125 -21.43 -6.96 4.95
CA ILE A 125 -21.22 -5.88 5.91
C ILE A 125 -20.53 -4.68 5.21
N THR A 126 -20.98 -3.47 5.50
CA THR A 126 -20.36 -2.23 4.97
C THR A 126 -19.25 -1.75 5.91
N GLN A 127 -18.47 -0.75 5.47
CA GLN A 127 -17.41 -0.17 6.31
C GLN A 127 -17.96 0.35 7.64
N GLU A 128 -19.06 1.11 7.63
CA GLU A 128 -19.70 1.63 8.84
C GLU A 128 -20.12 0.52 9.82
N GLN A 129 -20.67 -0.58 9.29
CA GLN A 129 -21.06 -1.70 10.12
C GLN A 129 -19.83 -2.43 10.71
N ALA A 130 -18.76 -2.56 9.93
CA ALA A 130 -17.50 -3.14 10.41
C ALA A 130 -16.76 -2.22 11.40
N GLU A 131 -16.93 -0.91 11.31
CA GLU A 131 -16.44 0.08 12.29
C GLU A 131 -17.20 -0.02 13.61
N ALA A 132 -18.52 -0.27 13.55
CA ALA A 132 -19.36 -0.48 14.73
C ALA A 132 -19.11 -1.82 15.43
N MET A 133 -18.43 -2.78 14.76
CA MET A 133 -18.12 -4.07 15.38
C MET A 133 -17.11 -3.90 16.51
N THR A 134 -17.48 -4.46 17.65
CA THR A 134 -16.62 -4.50 18.82
C THR A 134 -15.61 -5.64 18.74
N LEU A 135 -14.53 -5.54 19.53
CA LEU A 135 -13.53 -6.61 19.64
C LEU A 135 -14.15 -7.95 20.07
N GLU A 136 -15.20 -7.93 20.91
CA GLU A 136 -15.94 -9.13 21.32
C GLU A 136 -16.63 -9.83 20.13
N GLU A 137 -17.37 -9.10 19.31
CA GLU A 137 -18.04 -9.68 18.13
C GLU A 137 -17.03 -10.23 17.12
N VAL A 138 -15.91 -9.52 16.94
CA VAL A 138 -14.82 -9.97 16.07
C VAL A 138 -14.22 -11.28 16.59
N LYS A 139 -14.04 -11.41 17.91
CA LYS A 139 -13.59 -12.66 18.54
C LYS A 139 -14.59 -13.79 18.39
N GLU A 140 -15.89 -13.52 18.55
CA GLU A 140 -16.93 -14.52 18.34
C GLU A 140 -16.93 -15.02 16.88
N ILE A 141 -16.74 -14.14 15.90
CA ILE A 141 -16.63 -14.56 14.50
C ILE A 141 -15.38 -15.40 14.27
N ILE A 142 -14.24 -15.01 14.87
CA ILE A 142 -13.00 -15.79 14.80
C ILE A 142 -13.21 -17.17 15.44
N GLU A 143 -13.89 -17.25 16.58
CA GLU A 143 -14.15 -18.51 17.29
C GLU A 143 -15.15 -19.39 16.54
N ASN A 144 -16.18 -18.81 15.94
CA ASN A 144 -17.12 -19.54 15.08
C ASN A 144 -16.45 -20.08 13.80
N ALA A 145 -15.59 -19.28 13.17
CA ALA A 145 -14.85 -19.71 11.98
C ALA A 145 -13.72 -20.69 12.32
N MET A 146 -13.15 -20.58 13.51
CA MET A 146 -12.07 -21.43 14.02
C MET A 146 -12.31 -21.79 15.50
N PRO A 147 -13.12 -22.83 15.76
CA PRO A 147 -13.42 -23.24 17.12
C PRO A 147 -12.15 -23.68 17.85
N GLY A 148 -11.92 -23.10 19.04
CA GLY A 148 -10.73 -23.38 19.86
C GLY A 148 -9.57 -22.41 19.68
N THR A 149 -9.75 -21.30 18.96
CA THR A 149 -8.73 -20.26 18.78
C THR A 149 -8.40 -19.51 20.07
N PHE A 150 -9.40 -19.25 20.92
CA PHE A 150 -9.24 -18.57 22.22
C PHE A 150 -9.38 -19.50 23.43
N LYS A 151 -9.74 -20.78 23.22
CA LYS A 151 -9.77 -21.74 24.33
C LYS A 151 -8.34 -21.95 24.85
N PRO A 152 -8.08 -21.77 26.16
CA PRO A 152 -6.80 -22.09 26.74
C PRO A 152 -6.53 -23.57 26.45
N LYS A 153 -5.39 -23.87 25.81
CA LYS A 153 -4.93 -25.26 25.62
C LYS A 153 -4.95 -25.92 27.00
N LYS A 154 -5.88 -26.86 27.18
CA LYS A 154 -5.85 -27.80 28.31
C LYS A 154 -4.53 -28.55 28.17
N LYS A 155 -3.52 -28.18 28.96
CA LYS A 155 -2.28 -28.95 29.09
C LYS A 155 -2.70 -30.34 29.59
N ALA A 156 -2.54 -31.35 28.76
CA ALA A 156 -2.52 -32.75 29.16
C ALA A 156 -1.07 -33.13 29.46
#